data_AF-A0A7C6QZE6-F1
#
_entry.id   AF-A0A7C6QZE6-F1
#
_cell.length_a   1.000
_cell.length_b   1.000
_cell.length_c   1.000
_cell.angle_alpha   90.00
_cell.angle_beta   90.00
_cell.angle_gamma   90.00
#
_symmetry.space_group_name_H-M   'P 1'
#
loop_
_entity.id
_entity.type
_entity.pdbx_description
1 polymer ?
#
loop_
_entity_poly.entity_id
_entity_poly.type
_entity_poly.pdbx_seq_one_letter_code
_entity_poly.pdbx_strand_id
1 'polypeptide(L)'
;MSHHHLVKRALEIDLEEIKHLAAACRTAPVAVRHVLLGIIGDETREACIWNTMLAHYHDGMMPGYPDPGDMYGPRPPCGDYDPYKEKGDYGKAKQE
;
A
#
# COMPACT_ATOMS: atom_id res chain seq x y z
N MET A 1 -13.38 -22.83 -9.68
CA MET A 1 -13.72 -21.67 -8.81
C MET A 1 -13.68 -20.40 -9.65
N SER A 2 -14.59 -19.45 -9.46
CA SER A 2 -14.53 -18.16 -10.17
C SER A 2 -13.48 -17.24 -9.54
N HIS A 3 -12.99 -16.24 -10.28
CA HIS A 3 -12.03 -15.26 -9.78
C HIS A 3 -12.52 -14.55 -8.52
N HIS A 4 -13.80 -14.14 -8.48
CA HIS A 4 -14.43 -13.58 -7.29
C HIS A 4 -14.28 -14.49 -6.06
N HIS A 5 -14.52 -15.80 -6.20
CA HIS A 5 -14.37 -16.74 -5.08
C HIS A 5 -12.92 -16.87 -4.62
N LEU A 6 -11.96 -16.84 -5.56
CA LEU A 6 -10.54 -16.91 -5.23
C LEU A 6 -10.06 -15.66 -4.48
N VAL A 7 -10.46 -14.46 -4.94
CA VAL A 7 -10.14 -13.18 -4.28
C VAL A 7 -10.79 -13.12 -2.89
N LYS A 8 -12.06 -13.54 -2.78
CA LYS A 8 -12.73 -13.62 -1.47
C LYS A 8 -11.98 -14.55 -0.53
N ARG A 9 -11.54 -15.70 -1.03
CA ARG A 9 -10.80 -16.67 -0.24
C ARG A 9 -9.44 -16.14 0.20
N ALA A 10 -8.73 -15.39 -0.65
CA ALA A 10 -7.47 -14.74 -0.28
C ALA A 10 -7.68 -13.74 0.87
N LEU A 11 -8.68 -12.86 0.78
CA LEU A 11 -9.01 -11.95 1.88
C LEU A 11 -9.32 -12.68 3.19
N GLU A 12 -10.09 -13.76 3.13
CA GLU A 12 -10.42 -14.55 4.33
C GLU A 12 -9.17 -15.14 5.00
N ILE A 13 -8.19 -15.57 4.20
CA ILE A 13 -6.93 -16.14 4.69
C ILE A 13 -6.12 -15.05 5.41
N ASP A 14 -5.88 -13.89 4.78
CA ASP A 14 -5.10 -12.81 5.41
C ASP A 14 -5.75 -12.34 6.72
N LEU A 15 -7.09 -12.25 6.77
CA LEU A 15 -7.82 -11.89 7.99
C LEU A 15 -7.70 -12.96 9.09
N GLU A 16 -7.57 -14.23 8.74
CA GLU A 16 -7.32 -15.33 9.68
C GLU A 16 -5.86 -15.28 10.18
N GLU A 17 -4.90 -15.02 9.30
CA GLU A 17 -3.50 -14.85 9.65
C GLU A 17 -3.30 -13.66 10.60
N ILE A 18 -3.88 -12.49 10.31
CA ILE A 18 -3.85 -11.32 11.20
C ILE A 18 -4.37 -11.66 12.59
N LYS A 19 -5.47 -12.43 12.70
CA LYS A 19 -6.02 -12.86 14.00
C LYS A 19 -5.02 -13.75 14.77
N HIS A 20 -4.41 -14.71 14.10
CA HIS A 20 -3.42 -15.60 14.71
C HIS A 20 -2.15 -14.85 15.12
N LEU A 21 -1.63 -13.99 14.26
CA LEU A 21 -0.45 -13.16 14.53
C LEU A 21 -0.71 -12.19 15.68
N ALA A 22 -1.88 -11.54 15.72
CA ALA A 22 -2.26 -10.67 16.82
C ALA A 22 -2.37 -11.44 18.15
N ALA A 23 -2.89 -12.66 18.12
CA ALA A 23 -2.93 -13.53 19.30
C ALA A 23 -1.52 -13.90 19.78
N ALA A 24 -0.62 -14.29 18.86
CA ALA A 24 0.78 -14.60 19.18
C ALA A 24 1.54 -13.37 19.71
N CYS A 25 1.30 -12.19 19.14
CA CYS A 25 1.95 -10.94 19.52
C CYS A 25 1.65 -10.56 20.98
N ARG A 26 0.50 -10.95 21.54
CA ARG A 26 0.14 -10.66 22.94
C ARG A 26 1.03 -11.38 23.95
N THR A 27 1.49 -12.58 23.61
CA THR A 27 2.26 -13.45 24.54
C THR A 27 3.76 -13.50 24.21
N ALA A 28 4.16 -13.06 23.02
CA ALA A 28 5.55 -13.11 22.58
C ALA A 28 6.50 -12.21 23.41
N PRO A 29 7.81 -12.55 23.47
CA PRO A 29 8.84 -11.64 23.99
C PRO A 29 8.93 -10.33 23.19
N VAL A 30 9.37 -9.24 23.82
CA VAL A 30 9.38 -7.89 23.20
C VAL A 30 10.04 -7.85 21.82
N ALA A 31 11.23 -8.44 21.68
CA ALA A 31 11.93 -8.47 20.38
C ALA A 31 11.10 -9.17 19.29
N VAL A 32 10.41 -10.25 19.64
CA VAL A 32 9.55 -11.00 18.73
C VAL A 32 8.27 -10.23 18.41
N ARG A 33 7.72 -9.46 19.37
CA ARG A 33 6.56 -8.58 19.12
C ARG A 33 6.82 -7.57 18.02
N HIS A 34 8.00 -6.95 18.00
CA HIS A 34 8.34 -5.98 16.95
C HIS A 34 8.31 -6.63 15.55
N VAL A 35 8.84 -7.85 15.43
CA VAL A 35 8.78 -8.61 14.17
C VAL A 35 7.34 -8.96 13.82
N LEU A 36 6.56 -9.49 14.77
CA LEU A 36 5.15 -9.83 14.56
C LEU A 36 4.30 -8.62 14.16
N LEU A 37 4.54 -7.45 14.75
CA LEU A 37 3.86 -6.21 14.37
C LEU A 37 4.19 -5.78 12.93
N GLY A 38 5.43 -6.00 12.48
CA GLY A 38 5.82 -5.78 11.09
C GLY A 38 5.03 -6.69 10.15
N ILE A 39 4.99 -7.99 10.44
CA ILE A 39 4.26 -9.00 9.65
C ILE A 39 2.77 -8.67 9.61
N ILE A 40 2.13 -8.35 10.76
CA ILE A 40 0.72 -7.94 10.82
C ILE A 40 0.46 -6.73 9.91
N GLY A 41 1.40 -5.78 9.84
CA GLY A 41 1.28 -4.61 8.97
C GLY A 41 1.30 -4.98 7.48
N ASP A 42 2.14 -5.93 7.08
CA ASP A 42 2.19 -6.42 5.71
C ASP A 42 0.92 -7.21 5.35
N GLU A 43 0.46 -8.13 6.22
CA GLU A 43 -0.80 -8.87 6.01
C GLU A 43 -2.01 -7.92 5.92
N THR A 44 -2.03 -6.85 6.71
CA THR A 44 -3.10 -5.84 6.65
C THR A 44 -3.09 -5.13 5.29
N ARG A 45 -1.91 -4.87 4.72
CA ARG A 45 -1.78 -4.26 3.39
C ARG A 45 -2.32 -5.20 2.31
N GLU A 46 -2.01 -6.48 2.39
CA GLU A 46 -2.51 -7.50 1.45
C GLU A 46 -4.05 -7.65 1.54
N ALA A 47 -4.58 -7.73 2.76
CA ALA A 47 -6.02 -7.74 3.00
C ALA A 47 -6.72 -6.51 2.41
N CYS A 48 -6.13 -5.31 2.52
CA CYS A 48 -6.66 -4.11 1.88
C CYS A 48 -6.74 -4.24 0.35
N ILE A 49 -5.73 -4.82 -0.29
CA ILE A 49 -5.70 -5.03 -1.74
C ILE A 49 -6.83 -5.98 -2.16
N TRP A 50 -6.99 -7.13 -1.49
CA TRP A 50 -8.06 -8.07 -1.82
C TRP A 50 -9.45 -7.49 -1.57
N ASN A 51 -9.62 -6.70 -0.51
CA ASN A 51 -10.87 -6.02 -0.24
C ASN A 51 -11.21 -5.00 -1.33
N THR A 52 -10.23 -4.25 -1.83
CA THR A 52 -10.43 -3.37 -3.01
C THR A 52 -10.79 -4.17 -4.25
N MET A 53 -10.11 -5.30 -4.50
CA MET A 53 -10.47 -6.16 -5.63
C MET A 53 -11.90 -6.72 -5.52
N LEU A 54 -12.34 -7.11 -4.32
CA LEU A 54 -13.74 -7.54 -4.08
C LEU A 54 -14.73 -6.42 -4.34
N ALA A 55 -14.42 -5.19 -3.92
CA ALA A 55 -15.25 -4.03 -4.18
C ALA A 55 -15.49 -3.81 -5.69
N HIS A 56 -14.50 -4.11 -6.54
CA HIS A 56 -14.65 -4.02 -8.00
C HIS A 56 -15.57 -5.10 -8.61
N TYR A 57 -15.78 -6.24 -7.95
CA TYR A 57 -16.73 -7.27 -8.41
C TYR A 57 -18.19 -6.95 -8.04
N HIS A 58 -18.39 -6.05 -7.07
CA HIS A 58 -19.70 -5.56 -6.68
C HIS A 58 -19.92 -4.19 -7.33
N ASP A 59 -20.63 -4.14 -8.47
CA ASP A 59 -21.03 -2.90 -9.13
C ASP A 59 -21.54 -1.87 -8.10
N GLY A 60 -20.73 -0.83 -7.86
CA GLY A 60 -21.11 0.32 -7.02
C GLY A 60 -20.57 0.35 -5.58
N MET A 61 -19.77 -0.62 -5.13
CA MET A 61 -19.19 -0.64 -3.77
C MET A 61 -17.71 -0.27 -3.71
N MET A 62 -17.20 0.53 -4.66
CA MET A 62 -15.89 1.14 -4.47
C MET A 62 -15.92 2.00 -3.21
N PRO A 63 -15.17 1.69 -2.14
CA PRO A 63 -14.94 2.66 -1.10
C PRO A 63 -14.27 3.83 -1.80
N GLY A 64 -14.94 4.99 -1.82
CA GLY A 64 -14.51 6.14 -2.60
C GLY A 64 -13.03 6.38 -2.38
N TYR A 65 -12.21 6.01 -3.37
CA TYR A 65 -10.89 6.59 -3.48
C TYR A 65 -11.16 8.10 -3.49
N PRO A 66 -10.53 8.90 -2.62
CA PRO A 66 -10.62 10.35 -2.77
C PRO A 66 -10.23 10.65 -4.21
N ASP A 67 -11.05 11.47 -4.87
CA ASP A 67 -10.78 11.88 -6.23
C ASP A 67 -9.31 12.34 -6.27
N PRO A 68 -8.49 11.94 -7.25
CA PRO A 68 -7.11 12.41 -7.33
C PRO A 68 -6.98 13.94 -7.33
N GLY A 69 -8.08 14.69 -7.53
CA GLY A 69 -8.17 16.13 -7.33
C GLY A 69 -8.32 16.61 -5.87
N ASP A 70 -8.73 15.75 -4.94
CA ASP A 70 -8.93 16.10 -3.52
C ASP A 70 -7.66 15.86 -2.67
N MET A 71 -6.79 14.94 -3.07
CA MET A 71 -5.57 14.61 -2.33
C MET A 71 -4.37 15.53 -2.62
N TYR A 72 -4.39 16.18 -3.78
CA TYR A 72 -3.40 17.17 -4.17
C TYR A 72 -4.17 18.38 -4.67
N GLY A 73 -4.06 19.50 -3.97
CA GLY A 73 -4.54 20.80 -4.46
C GLY A 73 -4.11 21.04 -5.92
N PRO A 74 -4.73 22.02 -6.61
CA PRO A 74 -4.82 22.10 -8.06
C PRO A 74 -3.57 21.54 -8.77
N ARG A 75 -3.74 20.41 -9.47
CA ARG A 75 -2.68 19.77 -10.25
C ARG A 75 -1.97 20.83 -11.12
N PRO A 76 -0.65 20.99 -11.00
CA PRO A 76 0.10 21.81 -11.94
C PRO A 76 -0.17 21.29 -13.36
N PRO A 77 -0.34 22.17 -14.37
CA PRO A 77 -0.59 21.75 -15.73
C PRO A 77 0.52 20.78 -16.17
N CYS A 78 0.12 19.64 -16.72
CA CYS A 78 1.03 18.61 -17.20
C CYS A 78 2.00 19.22 -18.23
N GLY A 79 3.24 19.46 -17.79
CA GLY A 79 4.32 20.01 -18.61
C GLY A 79 5.66 19.64 -17.98
N ASP A 80 6.34 18.69 -18.62
CA ASP A 80 7.79 18.47 -18.63
C ASP A 80 8.51 18.07 -17.33
N TYR A 81 7.87 17.34 -16.41
CA TYR A 81 8.63 16.67 -15.36
C TYR A 81 9.18 15.31 -15.83
N ASP A 82 10.42 15.31 -16.31
CA ASP A 82 11.23 14.12 -16.55
C ASP A 82 12.21 13.91 -15.37
N PRO A 83 11.97 12.93 -14.48
CA PRO A 83 12.83 12.68 -13.31
C PRO A 83 14.21 12.09 -13.66
N TYR A 84 14.52 11.85 -14.94
CA TYR A 84 15.79 11.29 -15.40
C TYR A 84 16.64 12.26 -16.22
N LYS A 85 16.35 13.57 -16.23
CA LYS A 85 17.34 14.59 -16.64
C LYS A 85 18.41 14.76 -15.56
N GLU A 86 19.35 13.84 -15.63
CA GLU A 86 20.68 13.72 -15.02
C GLU A 86 21.31 15.05 -14.59
N LYS A 87 21.70 15.18 -13.32
CA LYS A 87 23.09 14.98 -12.86
C LYS A 87 24.14 15.68 -13.72
N GLY A 88 24.61 16.83 -13.26
CA GLY A 88 25.94 17.33 -13.59
C GLY A 88 26.10 18.84 -13.53
N ASP A 89 26.38 19.39 -12.35
CA ASP A 89 27.46 20.40 -12.21
C ASP A 89 27.80 20.66 -10.73
N TYR A 90 28.69 19.83 -10.17
CA TYR A 90 29.45 20.23 -8.99
C TYR A 90 30.79 20.80 -9.47
N GLY A 91 30.87 22.13 -9.51
CA GLY A 91 32.11 22.88 -9.40
C GLY A 91 32.94 23.07 -10.67
N LYS A 92 32.89 24.28 -11.22
CA LYS A 92 34.12 24.96 -11.69
C LYS A 92 34.17 26.39 -11.16
N ALA A 93 35.26 26.64 -10.45
CA ALA A 93 35.65 27.90 -9.86
C ALA A 93 35.96 28.96 -10.93
N LYS A 94 35.83 30.22 -10.52
CA LYS A 94 36.34 31.40 -11.22
C LYS A 94 37.83 31.27 -11.55
N GLN A 95 38.20 31.65 -12.77
CA GLN A 95 39.50 32.11 -13.29
C GLN A 95 39.25 32.41 -14.78
N GLU A 96 39.55 33.55 -15.40
CA GLU A 96 40.27 34.80 -15.07
C GLU A 96 39.52 35.99 -15.70
#